data_AF-A0A7C3AUT2-F1
#
_entry.id   AF-A0A7C3AUT2-F1
#
_cell.length_a   1.000
_cell.length_b   1.000
_cell.length_c   1.000
_cell.angle_alpha   90.00
_cell.angle_beta   90.00
_cell.angle_gamma   90.00
#
_symmetry.space_group_name_H-M   'P 1'
#
loop_
_entity.id
_entity.type
_entity.pdbx_description
1 polymer ?
#
loop_
_entity_poly.entity_id
_entity_poly.type
_entity_poly.pdbx_seq_one_letter_code
_entity_poly.pdbx_strand_id
1 'polypeptide(L)' 'RNMDELAAALRQMSEETFRYHATGQKNDFITWVRDAIGDVTLANQLKKATSPATSARKVELRLAWLKQRL' A
#
# COMPACT_ATOMS: atom_id res chain seq x y z
N ARG A 1 6.25 12.72 2.54
CA ARG A 1 5.85 11.52 1.76
C ARG A 1 4.64 10.90 2.43
N ASN A 2 3.51 10.74 1.74
CA ASN A 2 2.21 10.41 2.37
C ASN A 2 1.46 9.25 1.67
N MET A 3 0.29 8.89 2.19
CA MET A 3 -0.51 7.78 1.68
C MET A 3 -1.09 8.02 0.28
N ASP A 4 -1.41 9.27 -0.09
CA ASP A 4 -1.89 9.60 -1.45
C ASP A 4 -0.77 9.38 -2.48
N GLU A 5 0.47 9.78 -2.17
CA GLU A 5 1.64 9.51 -3.02
C GLU A 5 1.93 8.02 -3.15
N LEU A 6 1.76 7.22 -2.08
CA LEU A 6 1.91 5.77 -2.16
C LEU A 6 0.86 5.16 -3.11
N ALA A 7 -0.40 5.61 -3.04
CA ALA A 7 -1.45 5.14 -3.96
C ALA A 7 -1.10 5.45 -5.41
N ALA A 8 -0.66 6.68 -5.69
CA ALA A 8 -0.25 7.10 -7.03
C ALA A 8 0.94 6.28 -7.54
N ALA A 9 1.96 6.08 -6.71
CA ALA A 9 3.13 5.26 -7.06
C ALA A 9 2.74 3.81 -7.36
N LEU A 10 1.90 3.19 -6.53
CA LEU A 10 1.42 1.82 -6.74
C LEU A 10 0.57 1.70 -8.02
N ARG A 11 -0.17 2.73 -8.40
CA ARG A 11 -0.98 2.73 -9.63
C ARG A 11 -0.13 2.87 -10.89
N GLN A 12 0.98 3.61 -10.81
CA GLN A 12 1.82 3.94 -11.96
C GLN A 12 3.00 2.98 -12.15
N MET A 13 3.44 2.28 -11.10
CA MET A 13 4.58 1.39 -11.18
C MET A 13 4.28 0.13 -11.99
N SER A 14 5.31 -0.40 -12.64
CA SER A 14 5.22 -1.68 -13.34
C SER A 14 5.11 -2.85 -12.37
N GLU A 15 4.56 -3.96 -12.87
CA GLU A 15 4.56 -5.26 -12.20
C GLU A 15 5.98 -5.71 -11.79
N GLU A 16 7.00 -5.40 -12.60
CA GLU A 16 8.39 -5.71 -12.31
C GLU A 16 8.92 -4.90 -11.12
N THR A 17 8.73 -3.58 -11.13
CA THR A 17 9.11 -2.71 -10.00
C THR A 17 8.39 -3.13 -8.72
N PHE A 18 7.11 -3.49 -8.82
CA PHE A 18 6.36 -3.99 -7.68
C PHE A 18 6.97 -5.27 -7.11
N ARG A 19 7.29 -6.27 -7.95
CA ARG A 19 7.89 -7.54 -7.52
C ARG A 19 9.26 -7.37 -6.87
N TYR A 20 10.03 -6.34 -7.24
CA TYR A 20 11.28 -6.01 -6.58
C TYR A 20 11.08 -5.63 -5.10
N HIS A 21 9.99 -4.93 -4.78
CA HIS A 21 9.65 -4.48 -3.43
C HIS A 21 8.74 -5.44 -2.65
N ALA A 22 7.93 -6.22 -3.35
CA ALA A 22 6.94 -7.14 -2.81
C ALA A 22 7.26 -8.57 -3.24
N THR A 23 8.16 -9.18 -2.49
CA THR A 23 8.57 -10.58 -2.64
C THR A 23 7.73 -11.50 -1.74
N GLY A 24 7.84 -12.82 -1.94
CA GLY A 24 7.19 -13.80 -1.08
C GLY A 24 7.64 -13.80 0.38
N GLN A 25 8.79 -13.19 0.69
CA GLN A 25 9.34 -13.10 2.05
C GLN A 25 9.15 -11.72 2.67
N LYS A 26 9.24 -10.66 1.87
CA LYS A 26 9.22 -9.27 2.33
C LYS A 26 8.42 -8.40 1.39
N ASN A 27 7.58 -7.56 1.97
CA ASN A 27 6.89 -6.49 1.26
C ASN A 27 7.25 -5.14 1.90
N ASP A 28 8.02 -4.34 1.18
CA ASP A 28 8.50 -3.04 1.64
C ASP A 28 7.34 -2.06 1.90
N PHE A 29 6.25 -2.16 1.11
CA PHE A 29 5.07 -1.30 1.30
C PHE A 29 4.36 -1.62 2.61
N ILE A 30 4.24 -2.90 2.97
CA ILE A 30 3.65 -3.32 4.26
C ILE A 30 4.48 -2.80 5.43
N THR A 31 5.80 -2.99 5.34
CA THR A 31 6.75 -2.52 6.36
C THR A 31 6.65 -1.01 6.52
N TRP A 32 6.70 -0.26 5.42
CA TRP A 32 6.64 1.20 5.45
C TRP A 32 5.30 1.73 5.97
N VAL A 33 4.16 1.17 5.52
CA VAL A 33 2.83 1.58 6.02
C VAL A 33 2.71 1.31 7.52
N ARG A 34 3.23 0.19 8.01
CA ARG A 34 3.19 -0.13 9.44
C ARG A 34 4.12 0.78 10.25
N ASP A 35 5.37 0.92 9.83
CA ASP A 35 6.44 1.46 10.67
C ASP A 35 6.64 2.97 10.50
N ALA A 36 6.31 3.53 9.33
CA ALA A 36 6.42 4.98 9.07
C ALA A 36 5.09 5.71 9.18
N ILE A 37 3.98 5.09 8.76
CA ILE A 37 2.64 5.71 8.81
C ILE A 37 1.87 5.29 10.05
N GLY A 38 2.14 4.11 10.61
CA GLY A 38 1.42 3.58 11.78
C GLY A 38 0.07 2.95 11.46
N ASP A 39 -0.32 2.83 10.18
CA ASP A 39 -1.62 2.24 9.80
C ASP A 39 -1.54 0.72 9.72
N VAL A 40 -1.57 0.08 10.90
CA VAL A 40 -1.53 -1.38 11.05
C VAL A 40 -2.69 -2.07 10.32
N THR A 41 -3.86 -1.43 10.24
CA THR A 41 -5.02 -1.96 9.51
C THR A 41 -4.69 -2.08 8.02
N LEU A 42 -4.17 -1.03 7.42
CA LEU A 42 -3.80 -1.05 6.01
C LEU A 42 -2.65 -2.01 5.74
N ALA A 43 -1.62 -2.02 6.58
CA ALA A 43 -0.51 -2.96 6.46
C ALA A 43 -1.00 -4.43 6.41
N ASN A 44 -1.99 -4.79 7.24
CA ASN A 44 -2.61 -6.11 7.21
C ASN A 44 -3.46 -6.36 5.95
N GLN A 45 -4.14 -5.35 5.43
CA GLN A 45 -4.91 -5.47 4.18
C GLN A 45 -3.99 -5.69 2.98
N LEU A 46 -2.81 -5.05 2.96
CA LEU A 46 -1.81 -5.18 1.90
C LEU A 46 -1.17 -6.57 1.85
N LYS A 47 -1.16 -7.36 2.94
CA LYS A 47 -0.70 -8.77 2.92
C LYS A 47 -1.43 -9.64 1.91
N LYS A 48 -2.68 -9.28 1.58
CA LYS A 48 -3.53 -10.02 0.62
C LYS A 48 -3.44 -9.47 -0.80
N ALA A 49 -2.72 -8.38 -1.02
CA ALA A 49 -2.57 -7.75 -2.33
C ALA A 49 -1.32 -8.31 -3.02
N THR A 50 -1.51 -8.91 -4.20
CA THR A 50 -0.44 -9.59 -4.96
C THR A 50 0.01 -8.79 -6.19
N SER A 51 -0.58 -7.62 -6.41
CA SER A 51 -0.27 -6.76 -7.55
C SER A 51 -0.24 -5.28 -7.16
N PRO A 52 0.45 -4.43 -7.95
CA PRO A 52 0.47 -2.99 -7.74
C PRO A 52 -0.95 -2.39 -7.77
N ALA A 53 -1.78 -2.81 -8.73
CA ALA A 53 -3.16 -2.34 -8.86
C ALA A 53 -4.04 -2.70 -7.65
N THR A 54 -3.95 -3.95 -7.15
CA THR A 54 -4.71 -4.36 -5.96
C THR A 54 -4.23 -3.63 -4.70
N SER A 55 -2.92 -3.41 -4.59
CA SER A 55 -2.32 -2.64 -3.50
C SER A 55 -2.78 -1.18 -3.50
N ALA A 56 -2.73 -0.51 -4.66
CA ALA A 56 -3.22 0.86 -4.83
C ALA A 56 -4.68 0.99 -4.41
N ARG A 57 -5.54 0.06 -4.86
CA ARG A 57 -6.96 0.06 -4.48
C ARG A 57 -7.17 -0.07 -2.97
N LYS A 58 -6.38 -0.89 -2.26
CA LYS A 58 -6.47 -1.00 -0.80
C LYS A 58 -6.10 0.31 -0.11
N VAL A 59 -5.04 0.97 -0.59
CA VAL A 59 -4.63 2.29 -0.07
C VAL A 59 -5.73 3.33 -0.28
N GLU A 60 -6.29 3.42 -1.49
CA GLU A 60 -7.36 4.37 -1.84
C GLU A 60 -8.62 4.15 -0.97
N LEU A 61 -9.04 2.90 -0.79
CA LEU A 61 -10.19 2.57 0.06
C LEU A 61 -9.95 2.98 1.51
N ARG A 62 -8.74 2.77 2.03
CA ARG A 62 -8.38 3.18 3.39
C ARG A 62 -8.39 4.69 3.55
N LEU A 63 -7.81 5.42 2.59
CA LEU A 63 -7.84 6.88 2.56
C LEU A 63 -9.26 7.43 2.55
N ALA A 64 -10.12 6.90 1.69
CA ALA A 64 -11.52 7.31 1.61
C ALA A 64 -12.24 7.07 2.95
N TRP A 65 -12.03 5.92 3.59
CA TRP A 65 -12.61 5.60 4.89
C TRP A 65 -12.12 6.55 6.00
N LEU A 66 -10.84 6.92 6.01
CA LEU A 66 -10.29 7.86 6.99
C LEU A 66 -10.86 9.28 6.78
N LYS A 67 -10.99 9.73 5.52
CA LYS A 67 -11.54 11.05 5.18
C LYS A 67 -13.01 11.21 5.59
N GLN A 68 -13.78 10.13 5.67
CA GLN A 68 -15.17 10.15 6.15
C GLN A 68 -15.31 10.25 7.68
N ARG A 69 -14.19 10.13 8.42
CA ARG A 69 -14.15 10.07 9.89
C ARG A 69 -13.37 11.22 10.52
N LEU A 70 -12.87 12.14 9.69
CA LEU A 70 -12.30 13.43 10.06
C LEU A 70 -13.37 14.51 9.91
#